data_AF-A0A0L6VM25-F1
#
_entry.id   AF-A0A0L6VM25-F1
#
_cell.length_a   1.000
_cell.length_b   1.000
_cell.length_c   1.000
_cell.angle_alpha   90.00
_cell.angle_beta   90.00
_cell.angle_gamma   90.00
#
_symmetry.space_group_name_H-M   'P 1'
#
loop_
_entity.id
_entity.type
_entity.pdbx_description
1 polymer ?
#
loop_
_entity_poly.entity_id
_entity_poly.type
_entity_poly.pdbx_seq_one_letter_code
_entity_poly.pdbx_strand_id
1 'polypeptide(L)'
;IFNGEAVVFSYFIDDFKSSFFDHNCRHRAGVALQNLRQTGTVLTYTQDFNSHARTVGWADSPLTSLYQHGLKENIQLAVVMSNIQFTSLQEMQAMALKAGQKI
;
A
#
# COMPACT_ATOMS: atom_id res chain seq x y z
N ILE A 1 44.94 15.36 -15.68
CA ILE A 1 44.87 14.38 -16.79
C ILE A 1 43.83 13.35 -16.35
N PHE A 2 42.66 13.34 -16.98
CA PHE A 2 41.71 12.25 -16.77
C PHE A 2 42.20 11.07 -17.61
N ASN A 3 42.59 9.98 -16.96
CA ASN A 3 42.89 8.73 -17.65
C ASN A 3 41.56 8.21 -18.21
N GLY A 4 41.42 8.20 -19.53
CA GLY A 4 40.21 7.81 -20.24
C GLY A 4 39.97 6.31 -20.19
N GLU A 5 39.70 5.77 -19.00
CA GLU A 5 39.17 4.41 -18.88
C GLU A 5 37.79 4.37 -19.54
N ALA A 6 37.59 3.40 -20.44
CA ALA A 6 36.31 3.17 -21.08
C ALA A 6 35.31 2.66 -20.04
N VAL A 7 34.59 3.57 -19.39
CA VAL A 7 33.47 3.21 -18.52
C VAL A 7 32.37 2.64 -19.40
N VAL A 8 32.05 1.36 -19.20
CA VAL A 8 30.90 0.75 -19.88
C VAL A 8 29.66 1.49 -19.37
N PHE A 9 28.99 2.19 -20.28
CA PHE A 9 27.84 3.04 -19.96
C PHE A 9 26.74 2.29 -19.18
N SER A 10 26.61 0.97 -19.37
CA SER A 10 25.69 0.14 -18.58
C SER A 10 26.01 0.12 -17.09
N TYR A 11 27.29 0.03 -16.70
CA TYR A 11 27.67 0.06 -15.28
C TYR A 11 27.35 1.40 -14.63
N PHE A 12 27.56 2.51 -15.33
CA PHE A 12 27.14 3.83 -14.85
C PHE A 12 25.62 3.90 -14.64
N ILE A 13 24.83 3.41 -15.59
CA ILE A 13 23.37 3.41 -15.50
C ILE A 13 22.89 2.49 -14.37
N ASP A 14 23.51 1.34 -14.17
CA ASP A 14 23.13 0.41 -13.11
C ASP A 14 23.50 0.93 -11.72
N ASP A 15 24.67 1.56 -11.58
CA ASP A 15 25.10 2.18 -10.31
C ASP A 15 24.26 3.43 -9.99
N PHE A 16 23.90 4.23 -11.01
CA PHE A 16 22.95 5.32 -10.88
C PHE A 16 21.57 4.81 -10.46
N LYS A 17 21.06 3.73 -11.07
CA LYS A 17 19.80 3.12 -10.66
C LYS A 17 19.88 2.54 -9.25
N SER A 18 20.96 1.87 -8.88
CA SER A 18 21.17 1.34 -7.54
C SER A 18 21.21 2.44 -6.47
N SER A 19 21.90 3.55 -6.78
CA SER A 19 22.07 4.69 -5.86
C SER A 19 20.81 5.55 -5.71
N PHE A 20 20.02 5.71 -6.78
CA PHE A 20 18.90 6.66 -6.80
C PHE A 20 17.52 6.01 -6.87
N PHE A 21 17.39 4.76 -7.34
CA PHE A 21 16.13 4.03 -7.29
C PHE A 21 16.13 3.11 -6.07
N ASP A 22 15.11 3.30 -5.23
CA ASP A 22 14.85 2.40 -4.10
C ASP A 22 14.47 1.01 -4.63
N HIS A 23 15.46 0.16 -4.87
CA HIS A 23 15.29 -1.24 -5.29
C HIS A 23 14.49 -2.06 -4.26
N ASN A 24 14.39 -1.57 -3.02
CA ASN A 24 13.61 -2.17 -1.96
C ASN A 24 12.23 -1.52 -1.79
N CYS A 25 11.78 -0.66 -2.72
CA CYS A 25 10.51 0.05 -2.61
C CYS A 25 9.31 -0.89 -2.43
N ARG A 26 9.28 -2.02 -3.14
CA ARG A 26 8.24 -3.04 -3.00
C ARG A 26 8.25 -3.69 -1.63
N HIS A 27 9.44 -4.06 -1.14
CA HIS A 27 9.58 -4.66 0.17
C HIS A 27 9.16 -3.68 1.27
N ARG A 28 9.64 -2.43 1.21
CA ARG A 28 9.28 -1.35 2.14
C ARG A 28 7.79 -1.06 2.12
N ALA A 29 7.16 -0.99 0.94
CA ALA A 29 5.71 -0.81 0.82
C ALA A 29 4.92 -1.98 1.40
N GLY A 30 5.41 -3.22 1.24
CA GLY A 30 4.80 -4.41 1.85
C GLY A 30 4.87 -4.38 3.38
N VAL A 31 6.03 -4.00 3.94
CA VAL A 31 6.20 -3.81 5.39
C VAL A 31 5.32 -2.67 5.89
N ALA A 32 5.22 -1.56 5.16
CA ALA A 32 4.34 -0.45 5.51
C ALA A 32 2.87 -0.89 5.54
N LEU A 33 2.39 -1.65 4.54
CA LEU A 33 1.02 -2.18 4.52
C LEU A 33 0.71 -3.08 5.71
N GLN A 34 1.62 -3.99 6.06
CA GLN A 34 1.42 -4.93 7.17
C GLN A 34 1.32 -4.22 8.52
N ASN A 35 2.02 -3.09 8.67
CA ASN A 35 2.04 -2.30 9.90
C ASN A 35 1.02 -1.15 9.91
N LEU A 36 0.34 -0.88 8.78
CA LEU A 36 -0.58 0.25 8.68
C LEU A 36 -1.84 0.01 9.52
N ARG A 37 -2.08 0.92 10.46
CA ARG A 37 -3.29 0.96 11.29
C ARG A 37 -4.02 2.27 11.11
N GLN A 38 -5.34 2.24 11.20
CA GLN A 38 -6.17 3.44 11.17
C GLN A 38 -5.97 4.24 12.47
N THR A 39 -5.17 5.31 12.40
CA THR A 39 -5.00 6.27 13.50
C THR A 39 -5.99 7.44 13.39
N GLY A 40 -6.20 7.93 12.16
CA GLY A 40 -7.11 9.03 11.83
C GLY A 40 -8.46 8.60 11.22
N THR A 41 -8.93 9.40 10.28
CA THR A 41 -10.18 9.13 9.54
C THR A 41 -10.04 7.90 8.65
N VAL A 42 -11.17 7.28 8.27
CA VAL A 42 -11.15 6.18 7.30
C VAL A 42 -10.62 6.65 5.94
N LEU A 43 -10.90 7.90 5.55
CA LEU A 43 -10.42 8.47 4.29
C LEU A 43 -8.89 8.54 4.23
N THR A 44 -8.26 9.12 5.26
CA THR A 44 -6.79 9.22 5.32
C THR A 44 -6.14 7.84 5.36
N TYR A 45 -6.69 6.91 6.16
CA TYR A 45 -6.22 5.52 6.18
C TYR A 45 -6.32 4.84 4.81
N THR A 46 -7.44 5.02 4.11
CA THR A 46 -7.66 4.44 2.77
C THR A 46 -6.68 4.99 1.75
N GLN A 47 -6.38 6.29 1.80
CA GLN A 47 -5.42 6.94 0.92
C GLN A 47 -4.00 6.41 1.16
N ASP A 48 -3.57 6.31 2.42
CA ASP A 48 -2.25 5.78 2.78
C ASP A 48 -2.11 4.31 2.37
N PHE A 49 -3.13 3.50 2.64
CA PHE A 49 -3.17 2.10 2.22
C PHE A 49 -3.01 1.97 0.70
N ASN A 50 -3.77 2.75 -0.07
CA ASN A 50 -3.74 2.70 -1.53
C ASN A 50 -2.39 3.16 -2.13
N SER A 51 -1.69 4.08 -1.47
CA SER A 51 -0.34 4.50 -1.88
C SER A 51 0.65 3.33 -1.85
N HIS A 52 0.63 2.55 -0.76
CA HIS A 52 1.50 1.38 -0.63
C HIS A 52 1.02 0.18 -1.47
N ALA A 53 -0.29 -0.05 -1.56
CA ALA A 53 -0.89 -1.14 -2.34
C ALA A 53 -0.50 -1.07 -3.83
N ARG A 54 -0.52 0.14 -4.43
CA ARG A 54 -0.07 0.36 -5.81
C ARG A 54 1.40 0.00 -6.03
N THR A 55 2.23 0.20 -5.00
CA THR A 55 3.67 -0.06 -5.09
C THR A 55 3.98 -1.56 -5.05
N VAL A 56 3.25 -2.33 -4.24
CA VAL A 56 3.49 -3.78 -4.09
C VAL A 56 2.89 -4.62 -5.20
N GLY A 57 1.78 -4.19 -5.81
CA GLY A 57 1.11 -4.91 -6.90
C GLY A 57 0.54 -6.27 -6.48
N TRP A 58 0.12 -6.42 -5.23
CA TRP A 58 -0.50 -7.65 -4.73
C TRP A 58 -1.94 -7.81 -5.23
N ALA A 59 -2.44 -9.05 -5.24
CA ALA A 59 -3.83 -9.34 -5.58
C ALA A 59 -4.79 -8.79 -4.51
N ASP A 60 -6.07 -8.63 -4.88
CA ASP A 60 -7.09 -8.06 -3.99
C ASP A 60 -7.31 -8.87 -2.72
N SER A 61 -7.28 -10.21 -2.78
CA SER A 61 -7.54 -11.06 -1.60
C SER A 61 -6.63 -10.74 -0.40
N PRO A 62 -5.28 -10.76 -0.51
CA PRO A 62 -4.41 -10.38 0.61
C PRO A 62 -4.55 -8.90 1.01
N LEU A 63 -4.80 -8.00 0.05
CA LEU A 63 -5.00 -6.58 0.35
C LEU A 63 -6.27 -6.33 1.16
N THR A 64 -7.37 -7.00 0.81
CA THR A 64 -8.66 -6.89 1.51
C THR A 64 -8.53 -7.34 2.96
N SER A 65 -7.86 -8.46 3.23
CA SER A 65 -7.62 -8.93 4.60
C SER A 65 -6.77 -7.95 5.42
N LEU A 66 -5.71 -7.39 4.82
CA LEU A 66 -4.86 -6.40 5.48
C LEU A 66 -5.60 -5.08 5.75
N TYR A 67 -6.37 -4.61 4.77
CA TYR A 67 -7.17 -3.40 4.89
C TYR A 67 -8.18 -3.55 6.03
N GLN A 68 -8.93 -4.65 6.07
CA GLN A 68 -9.87 -4.92 7.15
C GLN A 68 -9.15 -4.94 8.50
N HIS A 69 -8.04 -5.67 8.61
CA HIS A 69 -7.31 -5.81 9.86
C HIS A 69 -6.74 -4.49 10.39
N GLY A 70 -6.36 -3.56 9.50
CA GLY A 70 -5.82 -2.26 9.89
C GLY A 70 -6.86 -1.23 10.33
N LEU A 71 -8.14 -1.42 10.00
CA LEU A 71 -9.23 -0.52 10.43
C LEU A 71 -9.45 -0.53 11.94
N LYS A 72 -10.03 0.54 12.49
CA LYS A 72 -10.52 0.56 13.87
C LYS A 72 -11.68 -0.43 14.05
N GLU A 73 -11.80 -0.99 15.24
CA GLU A 73 -12.75 -2.07 15.57
C GLU A 73 -14.21 -1.72 15.21
N ASN A 74 -14.67 -0.52 15.53
CA ASN A 74 -16.01 -0.05 15.17
C ASN A 74 -16.28 -0.05 13.66
N ILE A 75 -15.26 0.25 12.84
CA ILE A 75 -15.37 0.20 11.38
C ILE A 75 -15.29 -1.25 10.90
N GLN A 76 -14.41 -2.08 11.47
CA GLN A 76 -14.35 -3.50 11.16
C GLN A 76 -15.70 -4.18 11.40
N LEU A 77 -16.33 -3.91 12.53
CA LEU A 77 -17.67 -4.41 12.87
C LEU A 77 -18.70 -3.95 11.84
N ALA A 78 -18.71 -2.68 11.47
CA ALA A 78 -19.64 -2.17 10.46
C ALA A 78 -19.45 -2.86 9.08
N VAL A 79 -18.21 -3.14 8.68
CA VAL A 79 -17.90 -3.87 7.44
C VAL A 79 -18.40 -5.31 7.52
N VAL A 80 -18.16 -6.02 8.63
CA VAL A 80 -18.62 -7.40 8.82
C VAL A 80 -20.15 -7.48 8.89
N MET A 81 -20.80 -6.58 9.62
CA MET A 81 -22.25 -6.54 9.81
C MET A 81 -23.02 -6.11 8.57
N SER A 82 -22.34 -5.66 7.52
CA SER A 82 -22.99 -5.27 6.27
C SER A 82 -23.69 -6.43 5.55
N ASN A 83 -23.32 -7.67 5.87
CA ASN A 83 -23.81 -8.89 5.21
C ASN A 83 -23.63 -8.87 3.68
N ILE A 84 -22.63 -8.14 3.18
CA ILE A 84 -22.25 -8.10 1.76
C ILE A 84 -21.00 -8.95 1.56
N GLN A 85 -21.01 -9.80 0.54
CA GLN A 85 -19.79 -10.44 0.06
C GLN A 85 -18.99 -9.44 -0.78
N PHE A 86 -17.80 -9.04 -0.31
CA PHE A 86 -16.90 -8.20 -1.08
C PHE A 86 -16.08 -9.06 -2.04
N THR A 87 -16.11 -8.70 -3.32
CA THR A 87 -15.36 -9.35 -4.40
C THR A 87 -14.06 -8.62 -4.73
N SER A 88 -13.92 -7.37 -4.28
CA SER A 88 -12.73 -6.55 -4.48
C SER A 88 -12.38 -5.70 -3.26
N LEU A 89 -11.13 -5.23 -3.20
CA LEU A 89 -10.68 -4.28 -2.19
C LEU A 89 -11.51 -2.97 -2.25
N GLN A 90 -11.86 -2.53 -3.46
CA GLN A 90 -12.58 -1.28 -3.69
C GLN A 90 -13.98 -1.29 -3.06
N GLU A 91 -14.71 -2.40 -3.16
CA GLU A 91 -16.04 -2.55 -2.55
C GLU A 91 -15.97 -2.45 -1.02
N MET A 92 -14.98 -3.11 -0.41
CA MET A 92 -14.76 -3.03 1.03
C MET A 92 -14.37 -1.61 1.47
N GLN A 93 -13.52 -0.92 0.70
CA GLN A 93 -13.14 0.46 0.96
C GLN A 93 -14.35 1.41 0.91
N ALA A 94 -15.21 1.27 -0.10
CA ALA A 94 -16.43 2.07 -0.22
C ALA A 94 -17.35 1.88 1.00
N MET A 95 -17.48 0.64 1.48
CA MET A 95 -18.24 0.35 2.69
C MET A 95 -17.61 0.96 3.95
N ALA A 96 -16.30 0.80 4.13
CA ALA A 96 -15.58 1.37 5.26
C ALA A 96 -15.71 2.90 5.29
N LEU A 97 -15.61 3.56 4.14
CA LEU A 97 -15.81 5.01 4.01
C LEU A 97 -17.23 5.41 4.41
N LYS A 98 -18.25 4.68 3.94
CA LYS A 98 -19.65 4.91 4.34
C LYS A 98 -19.88 4.71 5.83
N ALA A 99 -19.21 3.73 6.45
CA ALA A 99 -19.27 3.53 7.89
C ALA A 99 -18.58 4.68 8.65
N GLY A 100 -17.41 5.11 8.20
CA GLY A 100 -16.64 6.20 8.81
C GLY A 100 -17.28 7.59 8.71
N GLN A 101 -18.25 7.79 7.81
CA GLN A 101 -19.04 9.03 7.74
C GLN A 101 -20.16 9.10 8.77
N LYS A 102 -20.57 7.95 9.33
CA LYS A 102 -21.69 7.84 10.27
C LYS A 102 -21.27 7.84 11.74
N ILE A 103 -19.96 7.85 11.99
CA ILE A 103 -19.32 7.82 13.30
C ILE A 103 -18.55 9.12 13.47
#